data_AF-A0A540X680-F1
#
_entry.id   AF-A0A540X680-F1
#
_cell.length_a   1.000
_cell.length_b   1.000
_cell.length_c   1.000
_cell.angle_alpha   90.00
_cell.angle_beta   90.00
_cell.angle_gamma   90.00
#
_symmetry.space_group_name_H-M   'P 1'
#
loop_
_entity.id
_entity.type
_entity.pdbx_description
1 polymer ?
#
loop_
_entity_poly.entity_id
_entity_poly.type
_entity_poly.pdbx_seq_one_letter_code
_entity_poly.pdbx_strand_id
1 'polypeptide(L)'
;MPLHEGIRAVSEHRRDDETKPDEATVERLRAAVRDEELAASDEPVDADLVWRAVSGELPVEERKAVVARVADDPAWAAAWRLALELTRAAREAEAPERPEAAGPHARRPADEARERRRFRFAWSRPMLGAAATAALALVVVGVAMREDTLSPRLRGADPSGLVSQVPEDAPLKREDCVLRWSGGPAGTRWSVRLSTEDLSWVHRADSLEQSEYRVPASVLAPLESGTKLLWQVEARLPDGQVLRGITFVNRLE
;
A
#
# COMPACT_ATOMS: atom_id res chain seq x y z
N MET A 1 -60.27 18.53 -38.73
CA MET A 1 -59.54 17.25 -38.67
C MET A 1 -58.57 17.17 -39.83
N PRO A 2 -57.28 17.38 -39.57
CA PRO A 2 -56.22 16.58 -40.19
C PRO A 2 -55.25 16.02 -39.14
N LEU A 3 -54.69 14.86 -39.48
CA LEU A 3 -53.76 14.02 -38.72
C LEU A 3 -52.31 14.24 -39.19
N HIS A 4 -51.39 13.80 -38.33
CA HIS A 4 -49.96 13.48 -38.56
C HIS A 4 -48.92 14.54 -38.18
N GLU A 5 -48.65 14.61 -36.88
CA GLU A 5 -47.39 15.05 -36.32
C GLU A 5 -46.41 13.87 -36.32
N GLY A 6 -45.37 13.95 -37.14
CA GLY A 6 -44.33 12.93 -37.26
C GLY A 6 -43.37 13.01 -36.07
N ILE A 7 -43.31 11.94 -35.28
CA ILE A 7 -42.32 11.74 -34.22
C ILE A 7 -40.95 11.60 -34.89
N ARG A 8 -40.12 12.63 -34.74
CA ARG A 8 -38.71 12.62 -35.16
C ARG A 8 -37.94 11.74 -34.17
N ALA A 9 -37.54 10.56 -34.63
CA ALA A 9 -36.64 9.67 -33.91
C ALA A 9 -35.35 10.42 -33.53
N VAL A 10 -35.13 10.60 -32.23
CA VAL A 10 -33.84 11.00 -31.68
C VAL A 10 -32.96 9.75 -31.73
N SER A 11 -32.16 9.66 -32.78
CA SER A 11 -31.19 8.60 -32.97
C SER A 11 -30.18 8.63 -31.82
N GLU A 12 -30.09 7.51 -31.14
CA GLU A 12 -29.13 7.17 -30.10
C GLU A 12 -27.71 7.48 -30.60
N HIS A 13 -27.05 8.43 -29.94
CA HIS A 13 -25.63 8.70 -30.14
C HIS A 13 -24.85 7.57 -29.47
N ARG A 14 -24.59 6.55 -30.30
CA ARG A 14 -23.81 5.35 -30.05
C ARG A 14 -22.54 5.69 -29.29
N ARG A 15 -22.49 5.19 -28.06
CA ARG A 15 -21.41 5.32 -27.08
C ARG A 15 -20.32 4.27 -27.38
N ASP A 16 -19.76 4.35 -28.59
CA ASP A 16 -18.59 3.59 -29.02
C ASP A 16 -17.49 4.61 -29.34
N ASP A 17 -16.72 5.04 -28.34
CA ASP A 17 -15.40 5.63 -28.63
C ASP A 17 -14.40 5.25 -27.53
N GLU A 18 -13.41 4.48 -27.97
CA GLU A 18 -12.32 3.94 -27.18
C GLU A 18 -11.51 5.07 -26.57
N THR A 19 -11.45 5.10 -25.24
CA THR A 19 -10.89 6.19 -24.45
C THR A 19 -9.36 6.15 -24.47
N LYS A 20 -8.75 6.46 -25.61
CA LYS A 20 -7.36 6.93 -25.65
C LYS A 20 -7.39 8.44 -25.42
N PRO A 21 -6.69 8.95 -24.38
CA PRO A 21 -6.60 10.39 -24.19
C PRO A 21 -6.03 11.01 -25.46
N ASP A 22 -6.66 12.08 -25.94
CA ASP A 22 -6.18 12.79 -27.12
C ASP A 22 -4.73 13.28 -26.90
N GLU A 23 -3.93 13.36 -27.97
CA GLU A 23 -2.52 13.75 -27.89
C GLU A 23 -2.36 15.16 -27.28
N ALA A 24 -3.37 16.02 -27.44
CA ALA A 24 -3.38 17.36 -26.86
C ALA A 24 -3.50 17.35 -25.33
N THR A 25 -4.25 16.40 -24.76
CA THR A 25 -4.40 16.17 -23.32
C THR A 25 -3.12 15.58 -22.76
N VAL A 26 -2.50 14.65 -23.49
CA VAL A 26 -1.21 14.10 -23.09
C VAL A 26 -0.13 15.17 -23.10
N GLU A 27 -0.04 16.02 -24.12
CA GLU A 27 0.95 17.11 -24.15
C GLU A 27 0.67 18.18 -23.09
N ARG A 28 -0.60 18.47 -22.79
CA ARG A 28 -0.98 19.36 -21.67
C ARG A 28 -0.53 18.81 -20.32
N LEU A 29 -0.67 17.51 -20.10
CA LEU A 29 -0.17 16.84 -18.89
C LEU A 29 1.36 16.88 -18.83
N ARG A 30 2.06 16.60 -19.95
CA ARG A 30 3.53 16.72 -20.01
C ARG A 30 4.00 18.14 -19.69
N ALA A 31 3.31 19.16 -20.21
CA ALA A 31 3.63 20.56 -19.92
C ALA A 31 3.42 20.91 -18.45
N ALA A 32 2.30 20.49 -17.85
CA ALA A 32 2.01 20.73 -16.44
C ALA A 32 3.06 20.10 -15.51
N VAL A 33 3.53 18.89 -15.82
CA VAL A 33 4.60 18.23 -15.03
C VAL A 33 5.93 18.96 -15.16
N ARG A 34 6.30 19.42 -16.37
CA ARG A 34 7.53 20.22 -16.58
C ARG A 34 7.47 21.56 -15.83
N ASP A 35 6.30 22.21 -15.80
CA ASP A 35 6.11 23.46 -15.06
C ASP A 35 6.20 23.25 -13.54
N GLU A 36 5.74 22.12 -13.00
CA GLU A 36 5.95 21.75 -11.59
C GLU A 36 7.43 21.48 -11.27
N GLU A 37 8.17 20.84 -12.18
CA GLU A 37 9.61 20.56 -12.02
C GLU A 37 10.44 21.86 -12.06
N LEU A 38 10.01 22.85 -12.84
CA LEU A 38 10.59 24.20 -12.86
C LEU A 38 10.20 25.05 -11.65
N ALA A 39 9.09 24.73 -10.98
CA ALA A 39 8.62 25.41 -9.77
C ALA A 39 9.20 24.80 -8.47
N ALA A 40 9.97 23.72 -8.57
CA ALA A 40 10.71 23.17 -7.44
C ALA A 40 11.66 24.24 -6.87
N SER A 41 11.64 24.41 -5.54
CA SER A 41 12.49 25.39 -4.86
C SER A 41 13.97 25.16 -5.20
N ASP A 42 14.70 26.24 -5.53
CA ASP A 42 16.15 26.22 -5.80
C ASP A 42 16.99 25.77 -4.59
N GLU A 43 16.41 25.75 -3.39
CA GLU A 43 17.12 25.36 -2.18
C GLU A 43 17.15 23.83 -2.03
N PRO A 44 18.33 23.18 -2.04
CA PRO A 44 18.41 21.74 -1.95
C PRO A 44 17.85 21.24 -0.62
N VAL A 45 17.10 20.15 -0.66
CA VAL A 45 16.53 19.52 0.55
C VAL A 45 17.66 19.00 1.44
N ASP A 46 17.68 19.46 2.70
CA ASP A 46 18.60 18.94 3.72
C ASP A 46 18.07 17.59 4.26
N ALA A 47 18.54 16.51 3.66
CA ALA A 47 18.13 15.15 3.99
C ALA A 47 18.47 14.76 5.45
N ASP A 48 19.59 15.24 6.00
CA ASP A 48 20.00 14.95 7.38
C ASP A 48 19.07 15.66 8.36
N LEU A 49 18.69 16.90 8.08
CA LEU A 49 17.72 17.64 8.89
C LEU A 49 16.35 16.95 8.92
N VAL A 50 15.86 16.50 7.76
CA VAL A 50 14.61 15.74 7.63
C VAL A 50 14.69 14.41 8.40
N TRP A 51 15.80 13.68 8.29
CA TRP A 51 15.98 12.42 9.01
C TRP A 51 15.95 12.61 10.52
N ARG A 52 16.66 13.60 11.06
CA ARG A 52 16.65 13.92 12.51
C ARG A 52 15.28 14.37 13.00
N ALA A 53 14.51 15.06 12.14
CA ALA A 53 13.14 15.45 12.46
C ALA A 53 12.21 14.22 12.59
N VAL A 54 12.29 13.30 11.64
CA VAL A 54 11.44 12.09 11.58
C VAL A 54 11.80 11.07 12.68
N SER A 55 13.10 10.85 12.90
CA SER A 55 13.60 9.98 13.99
C SER A 55 13.33 10.55 15.39
N GLY A 56 13.01 11.85 15.47
CA GLY A 56 12.69 12.53 16.71
C GLY A 56 13.91 13.00 17.50
N GLU A 57 15.07 13.08 16.86
CA GLU A 57 16.32 13.59 17.42
C GLU A 57 16.34 15.12 17.53
N LEU A 58 15.45 15.83 16.79
CA LEU A 58 15.33 17.29 16.90
C LEU A 58 14.46 17.73 18.09
N PRO A 59 14.80 18.88 18.72
CA PRO A 59 13.91 19.59 19.63
C PRO A 59 12.55 19.88 18.97
N VAL A 60 11.50 19.98 19.79
CA VAL A 60 10.11 20.19 19.31
C VAL A 60 9.98 21.43 18.44
N GLU A 61 10.62 22.55 18.82
CA GLU A 61 10.52 23.80 18.08
C GLU A 61 11.22 23.74 16.71
N GLU A 62 12.39 23.11 16.63
CA GLU A 62 13.10 22.92 15.35
C GLU A 62 12.33 21.98 14.43
N ARG A 63 11.74 20.91 14.98
CA ARG A 63 10.90 19.99 14.20
C ARG A 63 9.64 20.66 13.65
N LYS A 64 9.03 21.61 14.37
CA LYS A 64 7.89 22.38 13.83
C LYS A 64 8.29 23.19 12.60
N ALA A 65 9.49 23.79 12.59
CA ALA A 65 10.00 24.52 11.44
C ALA A 65 10.19 23.60 10.23
N VAL A 66 10.73 22.39 10.44
CA VAL A 66 10.84 21.37 9.38
C VAL A 66 9.46 20.97 8.85
N VAL A 67 8.48 20.73 9.72
CA VAL A 67 7.12 20.37 9.32
C VAL A 67 6.43 21.50 8.54
N ALA A 68 6.63 22.76 8.93
CA ALA A 68 6.12 23.90 8.19
C ALA A 68 6.72 23.95 6.77
N ARG A 69 8.04 23.78 6.63
CA ARG A 69 8.69 23.72 5.33
C ARG A 69 8.20 22.53 4.49
N VAL A 70 7.98 21.37 5.10
CA VAL A 70 7.40 20.20 4.43
C VAL A 70 5.98 20.46 3.90
N ALA A 71 5.21 21.33 4.56
CA ALA A 71 3.88 21.71 4.08
C ALA A 71 3.95 22.66 2.87
N ASP A 72 4.98 23.51 2.82
CA ASP A 72 5.14 24.54 1.78
C ASP A 72 5.93 24.04 0.54
N ASP A 73 6.78 23.03 0.71
CA ASP A 73 7.72 22.57 -0.33
C ASP A 73 7.53 21.07 -0.67
N PRO A 74 7.14 20.74 -1.92
CA PRO A 74 6.90 19.36 -2.33
C PRO A 74 8.16 18.48 -2.32
N ALA A 75 9.35 19.05 -2.53
CA ALA A 75 10.60 18.29 -2.47
C ALA A 75 10.92 17.86 -1.04
N TRP A 76 10.70 18.77 -0.06
CA TRP A 76 10.79 18.45 1.36
C TRP A 76 9.75 17.42 1.78
N ALA A 77 8.53 17.50 1.26
CA ALA A 77 7.48 16.50 1.51
C ALA A 77 7.83 15.11 0.97
N ALA A 78 8.46 15.03 -0.20
CA ALA A 78 8.94 13.77 -0.76
C ALA A 78 10.04 13.14 0.11
N ALA A 79 11.02 13.93 0.53
CA ALA A 79 12.08 13.48 1.43
C ALA A 79 11.54 13.01 2.80
N TRP A 80 10.57 13.74 3.36
CA TRP A 80 9.90 13.36 4.61
C TRP A 80 9.19 12.01 4.53
N ARG A 81 8.44 11.78 3.45
CA ARG A 81 7.75 10.49 3.20
C ARG A 81 8.74 9.34 3.09
N LEU A 82 9.85 9.53 2.36
CA LEU A 82 10.89 8.51 2.24
C LEU A 82 11.53 8.19 3.60
N ALA A 83 11.88 9.21 4.40
CA ALA A 83 12.47 9.01 5.72
C ALA A 83 11.53 8.27 6.69
N LEU A 84 10.22 8.52 6.62
CA LEU A 84 9.21 7.80 7.41
C LEU A 84 9.15 6.32 7.03
N GLU A 85 9.12 5.99 5.74
CA GLU A 85 9.10 4.61 5.26
C GLU A 85 10.36 3.85 5.67
N LEU A 86 11.53 4.46 5.56
CA LEU A 86 12.79 3.86 6.01
C LEU A 86 12.80 3.62 7.53
N THR A 87 12.30 4.58 8.33
CA THR A 87 12.19 4.43 9.79
C THR A 87 11.23 3.29 10.15
N ARG A 88 10.13 3.15 9.41
CA ARG A 88 9.17 2.06 9.59
C ARG A 88 9.80 0.71 9.24
N ALA A 89 10.46 0.60 8.10
CA ALA A 89 11.14 -0.62 7.67
C ALA A 89 12.22 -1.05 8.68
N ALA A 90 12.99 -0.09 9.22
CA ALA A 90 13.98 -0.37 10.26
C ALA A 90 13.34 -0.94 11.54
N ARG A 91 12.21 -0.36 12.00
CA ARG A 91 11.47 -0.87 13.16
C ARG A 91 10.87 -2.25 12.93
N GLU A 92 10.39 -2.52 11.72
CA GLU A 92 9.87 -3.84 11.34
C GLU A 92 11.00 -4.90 11.32
N ALA A 93 12.21 -4.53 10.90
CA ALA A 93 13.38 -5.41 10.93
C ALA A 93 13.94 -5.65 12.35
N GLU A 94 13.84 -4.65 13.24
CA GLU A 94 14.24 -4.78 14.65
C GLU A 94 13.20 -5.50 15.51
N ALA A 95 11.97 -5.67 15.02
CA ALA A 95 10.94 -6.37 15.75
C ALA A 95 11.42 -7.82 16.00
N PRO A 96 11.54 -8.25 17.28
CA PRO A 96 11.99 -9.60 17.57
C PRO A 96 11.04 -10.58 16.91
N GLU A 97 11.58 -11.50 16.11
CA GLU A 97 10.85 -12.66 15.63
C GLU A 97 10.11 -13.25 16.82
N ARG A 98 8.77 -13.25 16.77
CA ARG A 98 7.96 -13.91 17.79
C ARG A 98 8.49 -15.33 17.88
N PRO A 99 9.03 -15.78 19.03
CA PRO A 99 9.39 -17.17 19.18
C PRO A 99 8.12 -17.98 18.93
N GLU A 100 8.11 -18.77 17.85
CA GLU A 100 7.11 -19.81 17.64
C GLU A 100 7.04 -20.62 18.93
N ALA A 101 5.81 -20.81 19.42
CA ALA A 101 5.52 -21.40 20.70
C ALA A 101 6.07 -22.84 20.79
N ALA A 102 7.29 -22.98 21.27
CA ALA A 102 7.82 -24.23 21.77
C ALA A 102 7.22 -24.48 23.17
N GLY A 103 6.23 -25.36 23.23
CA GLY A 103 5.95 -26.32 24.31
C GLY A 103 5.80 -25.83 25.77
N PRO A 104 4.83 -26.35 26.53
CA PRO A 104 4.58 -25.93 27.91
C PRO A 104 5.50 -26.62 28.92
N HIS A 105 6.84 -26.58 28.78
CA HIS A 105 7.74 -27.06 29.84
C HIS A 105 9.08 -26.30 29.87
N ALA A 106 9.18 -25.26 30.69
CA ALA A 106 10.34 -25.02 31.56
C ALA A 106 10.09 -23.86 32.51
N ARG A 107 10.42 -24.09 33.78
CA ARG A 107 10.30 -23.16 34.88
C ARG A 107 11.23 -21.96 34.72
N ARG A 108 10.70 -20.82 35.16
CA ARG A 108 11.37 -19.56 35.53
C ARG A 108 12.64 -19.79 36.37
N PRO A 109 13.67 -18.97 36.17
CA PRO A 109 14.00 -17.90 37.14
C PRO A 109 14.08 -16.55 36.39
N ALA A 110 13.57 -15.39 36.81
CA ALA A 110 13.62 -14.71 38.10
C ALA A 110 15.05 -14.41 38.57
N ASP A 111 15.86 -13.80 37.70
CA ASP A 111 16.80 -12.71 38.04
C ASP A 111 17.53 -12.28 36.75
N GLU A 112 17.11 -11.17 36.13
CA GLU A 112 17.97 -10.31 35.29
C GLU A 112 17.20 -9.03 34.89
N ALA A 113 16.59 -8.40 35.89
CA ALA A 113 16.25 -6.99 35.81
C ALA A 113 17.52 -6.20 36.14
N ARG A 114 18.32 -5.83 35.11
CA ARG A 114 19.20 -4.64 35.03
C ARG A 114 20.29 -4.82 33.98
N GLU A 115 19.94 -4.84 32.69
CA GLU A 115 20.88 -4.35 31.67
C GLU A 115 20.12 -3.65 30.54
N ARG A 116 19.56 -2.48 30.89
CA ARG A 116 19.32 -1.41 29.93
C ARG A 116 20.68 -0.91 29.42
N ARG A 117 21.36 -1.71 28.60
CA ARG A 117 22.49 -1.26 27.79
C ARG A 117 21.93 -0.35 26.72
N ARG A 118 21.88 0.93 27.06
CA ARG A 118 21.83 2.05 26.14
C ARG A 118 22.89 1.81 25.07
N PHE A 119 22.49 1.36 23.89
CA PHE A 119 23.29 1.51 22.67
C PHE A 119 23.31 2.99 22.33
N ARG A 120 24.14 3.75 23.05
CA ARG A 120 24.68 5.01 22.56
C ARG A 120 25.64 4.62 21.44
N PHE A 121 25.12 4.47 20.23
CA PHE A 121 25.97 4.46 19.05
C PHE A 121 26.59 5.85 18.96
N ALA A 122 27.78 5.95 19.55
CA ALA A 122 28.68 7.07 19.42
C ALA A 122 29.21 7.07 17.98
N TRP A 123 28.44 7.63 17.06
CA TRP A 123 28.97 8.13 15.80
C TRP A 123 29.73 9.42 16.10
N SER A 124 30.92 9.23 16.67
CA SER A 124 31.90 10.29 16.84
C SER A 124 33.23 9.81 16.28
N ARG A 125 33.44 9.96 14.98
CA ARG A 125 34.30 11.04 14.45
C ARG A 125 34.48 10.96 12.92
N PRO A 126 34.65 12.12 12.27
CA PRO A 126 34.90 12.25 10.85
C PRO A 126 36.40 12.13 10.56
N MET A 127 36.79 11.48 9.46
CA MET A 127 38.00 11.80 8.69
C MET A 127 38.12 10.93 7.43
N LEU A 128 38.63 11.55 6.36
CA LEU A 128 38.97 11.02 5.03
C LEU A 128 37.77 10.95 4.07
N GLY A 129 37.51 11.90 3.18
CA GLY A 129 38.45 12.74 2.45
C GLY A 129 39.10 11.95 1.30
N ALA A 130 38.60 12.17 0.08
CA ALA A 130 39.14 11.74 -1.22
C ALA A 130 38.97 10.27 -1.65
N ALA A 131 37.78 9.93 -2.19
CA ALA A 131 37.62 8.88 -3.21
C ALA A 131 36.30 9.00 -4.01
N ALA A 132 35.75 10.21 -4.17
CA ALA A 132 34.45 10.43 -4.81
C ALA A 132 34.61 11.01 -6.21
N THR A 133 34.98 10.18 -7.19
CA THR A 133 34.77 10.49 -8.63
C THR A 133 34.79 9.27 -9.56
N ALA A 134 35.41 8.15 -9.21
CA ALA A 134 35.54 7.02 -10.15
C ALA A 134 34.40 5.97 -10.08
N ALA A 135 33.66 5.87 -8.97
CA ALA A 135 32.62 4.84 -8.81
C ALA A 135 31.28 5.19 -9.48
N LEU A 136 31.00 6.48 -9.73
CA LEU A 136 29.73 6.90 -10.34
C LEU A 136 29.66 6.58 -11.85
N ALA A 137 30.81 6.56 -12.54
CA ALA A 137 30.87 6.31 -13.98
C ALA A 137 30.59 4.84 -14.35
N LEU A 138 30.91 3.88 -13.48
CA LEU A 138 30.61 2.46 -13.74
C LEU A 138 29.15 2.07 -13.43
N VAL A 139 28.47 2.83 -12.57
CA VAL A 139 27.03 2.62 -12.32
C VAL A 139 26.19 3.10 -13.50
N VAL A 140 26.58 4.18 -14.18
CA VAL A 140 25.84 4.71 -15.34
C VAL A 140 25.97 3.80 -16.57
N VAL A 141 27.13 3.19 -16.81
CA VAL A 141 27.33 2.28 -17.96
C VAL A 141 26.68 0.90 -17.72
N GLY A 142 26.63 0.41 -16.48
CA GLY A 142 26.00 -0.87 -16.15
C GLY A 142 24.47 -0.87 -16.26
N VAL A 143 23.83 0.30 -16.15
CA VAL A 143 22.37 0.43 -16.26
C VAL A 143 21.90 0.57 -17.72
N ALA A 144 22.75 1.07 -18.62
CA ALA A 144 22.38 1.31 -20.02
C ALA A 144 22.40 0.06 -20.92
N MET A 145 23.02 -1.06 -20.50
CA MET A 145 23.06 -2.31 -21.30
C MET A 145 22.19 -3.45 -20.74
N ARG A 146 21.27 -3.15 -19.82
CA ARG A 146 20.27 -4.13 -19.33
C ARG A 146 18.85 -3.79 -19.80
N GLU A 147 18.75 -3.24 -21.01
CA GLU A 147 17.50 -3.18 -21.76
C GLU A 147 17.40 -4.42 -22.64
N ASP A 148 16.98 -5.54 -22.03
CA ASP A 148 16.25 -6.58 -22.75
C ASP A 148 15.44 -7.43 -21.76
N THR A 149 14.12 -7.41 -21.93
CA THR A 149 13.12 -8.38 -21.45
C THR A 149 12.75 -8.45 -19.96
N LEU A 150 12.52 -7.31 -19.31
CA LEU A 150 11.56 -7.27 -18.20
C LEU A 150 10.63 -6.08 -18.42
N SER A 151 9.39 -6.35 -18.83
CA SER A 151 8.31 -5.37 -18.81
C SER A 151 8.36 -4.63 -17.47
N PRO A 152 8.35 -3.29 -17.46
CA PRO A 152 8.41 -2.51 -16.23
C PRO A 152 7.22 -2.91 -15.37
N ARG A 153 7.49 -3.74 -14.37
CA ARG A 153 6.52 -4.17 -13.39
C ARG A 153 6.28 -2.97 -12.49
N LEU A 154 5.34 -2.14 -12.92
CA LEU A 154 4.79 -1.05 -12.12
C LEU A 154 4.62 -1.53 -10.69
N ARG A 155 5.23 -0.82 -9.74
CA ARG A 155 5.09 -1.04 -8.30
C ARG A 155 3.72 -0.52 -7.87
N GLY A 156 2.70 -1.17 -8.39
CA GLY A 156 1.28 -0.97 -8.19
C GLY A 156 0.69 -2.25 -8.71
N ALA A 157 0.43 -3.19 -7.80
CA ALA A 157 -0.18 -4.47 -8.14
C ALA A 157 -1.40 -4.16 -9.00
N ASP A 158 -1.37 -4.61 -10.25
CA ASP A 158 -2.53 -4.56 -11.12
C ASP A 158 -3.67 -5.24 -10.34
N PRO A 159 -4.75 -4.52 -9.96
CA PRO A 159 -5.83 -5.08 -9.14
C PRO A 159 -6.63 -6.18 -9.87
N SER A 160 -6.21 -6.53 -11.09
CA SER A 160 -6.88 -7.39 -12.07
C SER A 160 -6.84 -8.89 -11.79
N GLY A 161 -6.15 -9.37 -10.74
CA GLY A 161 -5.99 -10.81 -10.50
C GLY A 161 -7.14 -11.48 -9.73
N LEU A 162 -7.73 -10.79 -8.76
CA LEU A 162 -8.69 -11.38 -7.82
C LEU A 162 -10.10 -10.89 -8.07
N VAL A 163 -10.98 -11.82 -8.44
CA VAL A 163 -12.38 -11.57 -8.76
C VAL A 163 -13.24 -12.24 -7.69
N SER A 164 -14.16 -11.50 -7.09
CA SER A 164 -15.18 -12.08 -6.21
C SER A 164 -16.08 -13.01 -7.03
N GLN A 165 -16.29 -14.22 -6.53
CA GLN A 165 -17.30 -15.15 -7.05
C GLN A 165 -18.64 -15.01 -6.33
N VAL A 166 -18.70 -14.17 -5.29
CA VAL A 166 -19.95 -13.75 -4.66
C VAL A 166 -20.47 -12.54 -5.43
N PRO A 167 -21.73 -12.54 -5.90
CA PRO A 167 -22.29 -11.38 -6.56
C PRO A 167 -22.23 -10.15 -5.65
N GLU A 168 -21.94 -8.99 -6.25
CA GLU A 168 -21.90 -7.72 -5.54
C GLU A 168 -23.28 -7.40 -4.95
N ASP A 169 -23.30 -6.83 -3.74
CA ASP A 169 -24.51 -6.51 -2.97
C ASP A 169 -25.44 -7.70 -2.67
N ALA A 170 -25.01 -8.94 -2.94
CA ALA A 170 -25.81 -10.12 -2.59
C ALA A 170 -26.01 -10.22 -1.07
N PRO A 171 -27.20 -10.65 -0.62
CA PRO A 171 -27.47 -10.93 0.78
C PRO A 171 -26.65 -12.16 1.23
N LEU A 172 -25.90 -11.99 2.31
CA LEU A 172 -25.11 -13.02 2.96
C LEU A 172 -25.80 -13.42 4.26
N LYS A 173 -26.24 -14.67 4.32
CA LYS A 173 -26.85 -15.23 5.53
C LYS A 173 -25.83 -15.29 6.65
N ARG A 174 -26.14 -14.71 7.81
CA ARG A 174 -25.26 -14.72 8.99
C ARG A 174 -24.79 -16.12 9.40
N GLU A 175 -25.64 -17.11 9.24
CA GLU A 175 -25.39 -18.50 9.66
C GLU A 175 -24.55 -19.30 8.64
N ASP A 176 -24.48 -18.84 7.38
CA ASP A 176 -23.76 -19.52 6.30
C ASP A 176 -23.09 -18.49 5.35
N CYS A 177 -22.34 -17.56 5.95
CA CYS A 177 -21.65 -16.53 5.21
C CYS A 177 -20.36 -17.11 4.61
N VAL A 178 -20.37 -17.33 3.29
CA VAL A 178 -19.24 -17.91 2.55
C VAL A 178 -18.72 -16.88 1.53
N LEU A 179 -17.46 -16.52 1.66
CA LEU A 179 -16.75 -15.63 0.75
C LEU A 179 -15.93 -16.48 -0.23
N ARG A 180 -16.05 -16.20 -1.53
CA ARG A 180 -15.39 -16.95 -2.60
C ARG A 180 -14.74 -15.99 -3.57
N TRP A 181 -13.53 -16.32 -4.02
CA TRP A 181 -12.78 -15.52 -4.97
C TRP A 181 -12.09 -16.40 -6.01
N SER A 182 -11.57 -15.79 -7.08
CA SER A 182 -10.79 -16.50 -8.09
C SER A 182 -9.57 -17.18 -7.46
N GLY A 183 -9.36 -18.45 -7.84
CA GLY A 183 -8.19 -19.19 -7.40
C GLY A 183 -6.88 -18.62 -7.94
N GLY A 184 -5.78 -19.14 -7.42
CA GLY A 184 -4.41 -18.82 -7.83
C GLY A 184 -3.60 -20.10 -8.06
N PRO A 185 -2.30 -19.96 -8.41
CA PRO A 185 -1.40 -21.10 -8.56
C PRO A 185 -1.35 -21.97 -7.30
N ALA A 186 -1.01 -23.25 -7.46
CA ALA A 186 -0.83 -24.16 -6.32
C ALA A 186 0.22 -23.62 -5.34
N GLY A 187 -0.06 -23.73 -4.04
CA GLY A 187 0.79 -23.18 -2.98
C GLY A 187 0.52 -21.72 -2.61
N THR A 188 -0.46 -21.07 -3.23
CA THR A 188 -0.90 -19.72 -2.85
C THR A 188 -1.53 -19.73 -1.44
N ARG A 189 -1.13 -18.77 -0.61
CA ARG A 189 -1.72 -18.52 0.71
C ARG A 189 -2.60 -17.28 0.68
N TRP A 190 -3.80 -17.37 1.22
CA TRP A 190 -4.78 -16.28 1.18
C TRP A 190 -4.95 -15.64 2.55
N SER A 191 -5.22 -14.34 2.54
CA SER A 191 -5.68 -13.60 3.72
C SER A 191 -6.93 -12.82 3.37
N VAL A 192 -7.95 -12.89 4.21
CA VAL A 192 -9.21 -12.17 4.02
C VAL A 192 -9.40 -11.20 5.17
N ARG A 193 -9.75 -9.96 4.85
CA ARG A 193 -10.10 -8.93 5.82
C ARG A 193 -11.55 -8.53 5.64
N LEU A 194 -12.26 -8.38 6.76
CA LEU A 194 -13.64 -7.93 6.80
C LEU A 194 -13.71 -6.61 7.61
N SER A 195 -14.48 -5.67 7.10
CA SER A 195 -14.80 -4.40 7.73
C SER A 195 -16.24 -3.99 7.41
N THR A 196 -16.81 -3.09 8.20
CA THR A 196 -18.11 -2.47 7.93
C THR A 196 -17.95 -1.22 7.04
N GLU A 197 -19.06 -0.63 6.58
CA GLU A 197 -19.07 0.56 5.72
C GLU A 197 -18.37 1.79 6.33
N ASP A 198 -18.39 1.91 7.65
CA ASP A 198 -17.65 2.92 8.44
C ASP A 198 -16.15 2.60 8.58
N LEU A 199 -15.67 1.55 7.91
CA LEU A 199 -14.31 1.01 7.97
C LEU A 199 -13.93 0.43 9.34
N SER A 200 -14.89 0.17 10.23
CA SER A 200 -14.63 -0.54 11.48
C SER A 200 -14.20 -1.97 11.19
N TRP A 201 -13.12 -2.41 11.82
CA TRP A 201 -12.57 -3.76 11.60
C TRP A 201 -13.46 -4.81 12.25
N VAL A 202 -13.88 -5.81 11.46
CA VAL A 202 -14.75 -6.90 11.91
C VAL A 202 -13.94 -8.17 12.16
N HIS A 203 -13.14 -8.58 11.17
CA HIS A 203 -12.43 -9.85 11.21
C HIS A 203 -11.24 -9.91 10.27
N ARG A 204 -10.32 -10.84 10.56
CA ARG A 204 -9.24 -11.20 9.68
C ARG A 204 -8.97 -12.70 9.77
N ALA A 205 -8.83 -13.33 8.61
CA ALA A 205 -8.32 -14.69 8.48
C ALA A 205 -7.05 -14.65 7.64
N ASP A 206 -6.00 -15.33 8.10
CA ASP A 206 -4.69 -15.36 7.43
C ASP A 206 -4.32 -16.81 7.09
N SER A 207 -3.36 -16.97 6.18
CA SER A 207 -2.74 -18.25 5.81
C SER A 207 -3.70 -19.33 5.31
N LEU A 208 -4.85 -18.93 4.74
CA LEU A 208 -5.83 -19.84 4.16
C LEU A 208 -5.25 -20.52 2.91
N GLU A 209 -5.59 -21.78 2.72
CA GLU A 209 -5.11 -22.56 1.56
C GLU A 209 -6.15 -22.63 0.44
N GLN A 210 -7.42 -22.43 0.79
CA GLN A 210 -8.55 -22.50 -0.13
C GLN A 210 -8.95 -21.10 -0.59
N SER A 211 -9.47 -20.99 -1.82
CA SER A 211 -10.04 -19.75 -2.38
C SER A 211 -11.49 -19.49 -1.91
N GLU A 212 -11.81 -20.02 -0.74
CA GLU A 212 -13.11 -19.95 -0.09
C GLU A 212 -12.89 -19.81 1.41
N TYR A 213 -13.70 -18.98 2.06
CA TYR A 213 -13.69 -18.81 3.50
C TYR A 213 -15.10 -18.67 4.05
N ARG A 214 -15.46 -19.57 4.97
CA ARG A 214 -16.69 -19.45 5.76
C ARG A 214 -16.42 -18.57 6.98
N VAL A 215 -17.14 -17.45 7.06
CA VAL A 215 -17.05 -16.51 8.17
C VAL A 215 -17.81 -17.09 9.37
N PRO A 216 -17.21 -17.17 10.56
CA PRO A 216 -17.90 -17.67 11.75
C PRO A 216 -19.10 -16.79 12.11
N ALA A 217 -20.26 -17.39 12.37
CA ALA A 217 -21.46 -16.65 12.76
C ALA A 217 -21.25 -15.78 14.02
N SER A 218 -20.37 -16.21 14.94
CA SER A 218 -20.01 -15.46 16.15
C SER A 218 -19.34 -14.11 15.86
N VAL A 219 -18.62 -14.01 14.73
CA VAL A 219 -17.99 -12.75 14.27
C VAL A 219 -19.04 -11.79 13.74
N LEU A 220 -20.10 -12.31 13.11
CA LEU A 220 -21.16 -11.51 12.50
C LEU A 220 -22.30 -11.20 13.49
N ALA A 221 -22.37 -11.92 14.62
CA ALA A 221 -23.42 -11.76 15.64
C ALA A 221 -23.59 -10.31 16.16
N PRO A 222 -22.53 -9.51 16.37
CA PRO A 222 -22.66 -8.12 16.82
C PRO A 222 -23.21 -7.16 15.75
N LEU A 223 -23.21 -7.55 14.48
CA LEU A 223 -23.61 -6.69 13.37
C LEU A 223 -25.14 -6.75 13.18
N GLU A 224 -25.73 -5.62 12.79
CA GLU A 224 -27.16 -5.56 12.46
C GLU A 224 -27.44 -6.21 11.09
N SER A 225 -28.63 -6.76 10.92
CA SER A 225 -29.10 -7.17 9.57
C SER A 225 -29.20 -5.93 8.68
N GLY A 226 -28.86 -6.08 7.40
CA GLY A 226 -28.75 -4.98 6.44
C GLY A 226 -27.40 -4.26 6.43
N THR A 227 -26.49 -4.55 7.37
CA THR A 227 -25.14 -3.97 7.41
C THR A 227 -24.37 -4.29 6.13
N LYS A 228 -23.76 -3.28 5.51
CA LYS A 228 -22.81 -3.52 4.41
C LYS A 228 -21.48 -4.02 4.97
N LEU A 229 -21.10 -5.20 4.50
CA LEU A 229 -19.84 -5.85 4.79
C LEU A 229 -18.88 -5.61 3.62
N LEU A 230 -17.81 -4.89 3.91
CA LEU A 230 -16.68 -4.71 3.01
C LEU A 230 -15.67 -5.82 3.28
N TRP A 231 -15.17 -6.47 2.23
CA TRP A 231 -14.13 -7.47 2.39
C TRP A 231 -13.09 -7.40 1.28
N GLN A 232 -11.87 -7.79 1.62
CA GLN A 232 -10.73 -7.75 0.71
C GLN A 232 -9.91 -9.02 0.87
N VAL A 233 -9.36 -9.50 -0.25
CA VAL A 233 -8.50 -10.67 -0.29
C VAL A 233 -7.09 -10.27 -0.72
N GLU A 234 -6.11 -10.85 -0.04
CA GLU A 234 -4.69 -10.81 -0.40
C GLU A 234 -4.22 -12.24 -0.70
N ALA A 235 -3.55 -12.42 -1.83
CA ALA A 235 -2.90 -13.66 -2.23
C ALA A 235 -1.39 -13.52 -2.09
N ARG A 236 -0.77 -14.46 -1.38
CA ARG A 236 0.68 -14.61 -1.31
C ARG A 236 1.06 -15.81 -2.15
N LEU A 237 1.68 -15.56 -3.29
CA LEU A 237 2.07 -16.56 -4.26
C LEU A 237 3.33 -17.30 -3.80
N PRO A 238 3.57 -18.53 -4.30
CA PRO A 238 4.77 -19.31 -3.96
C PRO A 238 6.08 -18.64 -4.41
N ASP A 239 6.03 -17.70 -5.36
CA ASP A 239 7.18 -16.91 -5.81
C ASP A 239 7.46 -15.68 -4.92
N GLY A 240 6.73 -15.55 -3.80
CA GLY A 240 6.85 -14.45 -2.85
C GLY A 240 6.08 -13.18 -3.24
N GLN A 241 5.41 -13.17 -4.40
CA GLN A 241 4.60 -12.02 -4.79
C GLN A 241 3.31 -11.92 -3.97
N VAL A 242 2.86 -10.70 -3.77
CA VAL A 242 1.61 -10.39 -3.09
C VAL A 242 0.66 -9.73 -4.08
N LEU A 243 -0.47 -10.38 -4.37
CA LEU A 243 -1.56 -9.81 -5.14
C LEU A 243 -2.66 -9.39 -4.19
N ARG A 244 -3.12 -8.14 -4.31
CA ARG A 244 -4.20 -7.61 -3.49
C ARG A 244 -5.41 -7.36 -4.36
N GLY A 245 -6.54 -7.97 -4.00
CA GLY A 245 -7.81 -7.74 -4.68
C GLY A 245 -8.38 -6.37 -4.36
N ILE A 246 -9.37 -5.95 -5.15
CA ILE A 246 -10.21 -4.81 -4.80
C ILE A 246 -11.05 -5.11 -3.54
N THR A 247 -11.66 -4.08 -2.97
CA THR A 247 -12.64 -4.27 -1.91
C THR A 247 -13.97 -4.66 -2.54
N PHE A 248 -14.56 -5.75 -2.06
CA PHE A 248 -15.87 -6.24 -2.45
C PHE A 248 -16.91 -5.85 -1.41
N VAL A 249 -18.17 -5.68 -1.84
CA VAL A 249 -19.27 -5.23 -0.98
C VAL A 249 -20.40 -6.24 -1.02
N ASN A 250 -20.87 -6.65 0.16
CA ASN A 250 -22.05 -7.49 0.33
C ASN A 250 -22.91 -7.01 1.48
N ARG A 251 -24.17 -7.45 1.53
CA ARG A 251 -25.09 -7.09 2.61
C ARG A 251 -25.30 -8.25 3.55
N LEU A 252 -25.20 -8.03 4.85
CA LEU A 252 -25.53 -9.05 5.84
C LEU A 252 -27.05 -9.21 5.96
N GLU A 253 -27.55 -10.44 5.96
CA GLU A 253 -28.94 -10.81 6.26
C GLU A 253 -29.05 -11.37 7.67
#